data_AF-A0A150SKC7-F1
#
_entry.id   AF-A0A150SKC7-F1
#
_cell.length_a   1.000
_cell.length_b   1.000
_cell.length_c   1.000
_cell.angle_alpha   90.00
_cell.angle_beta   90.00
_cell.angle_gamma   90.00
#
_symmetry.space_group_name_H-M   'P 1'
#
loop_
_entity.id
_entity.type
_entity.pdbx_description
1 polymer ?
#
loop_
_entity_poly.entity_id
_entity_poly.type
_entity_poly.pdbx_seq_one_letter_code
_entity_poly.pdbx_strand_id
1 'polypeptide(L)'
;MTAHLTWSKGGEAELVEIDGDRVRLRSTASSAPGARVEGSLLSTGTAIRLKVARCRLRGPQGPDDPTPAERIYELEGRLIDATREVRAELARLVDVERPS
;
A
#
# COMPACT_ATOMS: atom_id res chain seq x y z
N MET A 1 -12.31 -2.42 0.83
CA MET A 1 -10.88 -2.15 1.05
C MET A 1 -10.78 -1.41 2.37
N THR A 2 -10.02 -1.92 3.33
CA THR A 2 -9.80 -1.23 4.61
C THR A 2 -8.54 -0.39 4.45
N ALA A 3 -8.68 0.94 4.36
CA ALA A 3 -7.52 1.81 4.21
C ALA A 3 -6.70 1.82 5.52
N HIS A 4 -5.39 1.57 5.39
CA HIS A 4 -4.42 1.62 6.51
C HIS A 4 -3.55 2.87 6.45
N LEU A 5 -3.35 3.43 5.25
CA LEU A 5 -2.51 4.59 5.04
C LEU A 5 -3.02 5.51 3.93
N THR A 6 -2.64 6.77 3.99
CA THR A 6 -2.89 7.78 2.97
C THR A 6 -1.58 8.17 2.28
N TRP A 7 -1.64 8.40 0.97
CA TRP A 7 -0.48 8.90 0.22
C TRP A 7 -0.42 10.41 0.25
N SER A 8 0.79 10.97 0.34
CA SER A 8 0.98 12.43 0.31
C SER A 8 0.53 13.09 -1.00
N LYS A 9 0.53 12.34 -2.11
CA LYS A 9 0.06 12.80 -3.43
C LYS A 9 -1.42 12.50 -3.70
N GLY A 10 -2.16 12.06 -2.68
CA GLY A 10 -3.56 11.66 -2.79
C GLY A 10 -3.75 10.18 -3.07
N GLY A 11 -4.89 9.66 -2.62
CA GLY A 11 -5.21 8.24 -2.62
C GLY A 11 -4.87 7.56 -1.31
N GLU A 12 -5.34 6.34 -1.19
CA GLU A 12 -5.26 5.52 0.02
C GLU A 12 -4.67 4.16 -0.34
N ALA A 13 -4.17 3.46 0.69
CA ALA A 13 -3.80 2.08 0.54
C ALA A 13 -4.11 1.22 1.76
N GLU A 14 -4.46 -0.03 1.46
CA GLU A 14 -4.54 -1.15 2.38
C GLU A 14 -3.20 -1.89 2.33
N LEU A 15 -2.53 -2.02 3.47
CA LEU A 15 -1.38 -2.91 3.60
C LEU A 15 -1.87 -4.36 3.65
N VAL A 16 -1.46 -5.17 2.68
CA VAL A 16 -1.90 -6.57 2.52
C VAL A 16 -0.88 -7.54 3.11
N GLU A 17 0.41 -7.23 2.97
CA GLU A 17 1.48 -8.12 3.39
C GLU A 17 2.75 -7.32 3.71
N ILE A 18 3.49 -7.77 4.72
CA ILE A 18 4.82 -7.29 5.07
C ILE A 18 5.72 -8.47 5.41
N ASP A 19 6.92 -8.48 4.83
CA ASP A 19 8.01 -9.42 5.09
C ASP A 19 9.33 -8.63 5.18
N GLY A 20 9.75 -8.34 6.42
CA GLY A 20 10.87 -7.44 6.68
C GLY A 20 10.63 -6.05 6.10
N ASP A 21 11.37 -5.69 5.06
CA ASP A 21 11.19 -4.43 4.32
C ASP A 21 10.31 -4.59 3.08
N ARG A 22 10.02 -5.81 2.63
CA ARG A 22 9.15 -6.05 1.47
C ARG A 22 7.70 -5.88 1.88
N VAL A 23 6.93 -5.16 1.09
CA VAL A 23 5.50 -4.96 1.35
C VAL A 23 4.68 -5.08 0.08
N ARG A 24 3.44 -5.54 0.26
CA ARG A 24 2.39 -5.52 -0.77
C ARG A 24 1.22 -4.71 -0.27
N LEU A 25 0.75 -3.80 -1.12
CA LEU A 25 -0.34 -2.87 -0.83
C LEU A 25 -1.40 -2.94 -1.93
N ARG A 26 -2.65 -2.68 -1.57
CA ARG A 26 -3.71 -2.34 -2.52
C ARG A 26 -3.96 -0.85 -2.40
N SER A 27 -3.89 -0.11 -3.49
CA SER A 27 -4.04 1.34 -3.48
C SER A 27 -5.07 1.82 -4.48
N THR A 28 -5.74 2.92 -4.17
CA THR A 28 -6.58 3.65 -5.13
C THR A 28 -5.77 4.53 -6.08
N ALA A 29 -4.47 4.70 -5.85
CA ALA A 29 -3.56 5.46 -6.69
C ALA A 29 -2.51 4.56 -7.35
N SER A 30 -2.31 4.73 -8.67
CA SER A 30 -1.23 4.06 -9.39
C SER A 30 0.12 4.66 -9.04
N SER A 31 1.20 3.89 -9.15
CA SER A 31 2.56 4.40 -9.01
C SER A 31 3.54 3.65 -9.91
N ALA A 32 4.38 4.38 -10.63
CA ALA A 32 5.33 3.76 -11.56
C ALA A 32 6.37 2.88 -10.82
N PRO A 33 6.78 1.74 -11.40
CA PRO A 33 7.95 1.01 -10.91
C PRO A 33 9.18 1.91 -10.79
N GLY A 34 9.91 1.80 -9.70
CA GLY A 34 11.05 2.65 -9.36
C GLY A 34 10.68 3.95 -8.64
N ALA A 35 9.40 4.36 -8.64
CA ALA A 35 8.96 5.54 -7.91
C ALA A 35 9.18 5.40 -6.41
N ARG A 36 9.50 6.52 -5.76
CA ARG A 36 9.47 6.64 -4.31
C ARG A 36 8.18 7.33 -3.93
N VAL A 37 7.33 6.63 -3.19
CA VAL A 37 6.06 7.15 -2.69
C VAL A 37 6.13 7.30 -1.18
N GLU A 38 5.39 8.30 -0.70
CA GLU A 38 5.38 8.71 0.70
C GLU A 38 3.94 8.79 1.15
N GLY A 39 3.71 8.42 2.40
CA GLY A 39 2.40 8.42 3.01
C GLY A 39 2.49 8.34 4.53
N SER A 40 1.33 8.25 5.18
CA SER A 40 1.24 8.12 6.63
C SER A 40 0.19 7.11 7.02
N LEU A 41 0.45 6.39 8.12
CA LEU A 41 -0.56 5.51 8.72
C LEU A 41 -1.75 6.32 9.22
N LEU A 42 -2.95 5.86 8.92
CA LEU A 42 -4.19 6.54 9.31
C LEU A 42 -4.39 6.54 10.84
N SER A 43 -3.96 5.48 11.52
CA SER A 43 -4.14 5.30 12.96
C SER A 43 -3.24 6.19 13.82
N THR A 44 -2.03 6.46 13.36
CA THR A 44 -0.96 7.05 14.19
C THR A 44 -0.25 8.23 13.53
N GLY A 45 -0.46 8.45 12.23
CA GLY A 45 0.27 9.47 11.47
C GLY A 45 1.71 9.08 11.13
N THR A 46 2.18 7.91 11.55
CA THR A 46 3.55 7.42 11.29
C THR A 46 3.88 7.50 9.80
N ALA A 47 4.95 8.21 9.46
CA ALA A 47 5.37 8.38 8.07
C ALA A 47 5.96 7.09 7.48
N ILE A 48 5.50 6.73 6.29
CA ILE A 48 5.93 5.55 5.52
C ILE A 48 6.50 6.01 4.19
N ARG A 49 7.67 5.48 3.83
CA ARG A 49 8.30 5.71 2.54
C ARG A 49 8.53 4.38 1.86
N LEU A 50 8.18 4.28 0.58
CA LEU A 50 8.20 3.04 -0.19
C LEU A 50 8.89 3.27 -1.54
N LYS A 51 9.81 2.38 -1.91
CA LYS A 51 10.28 2.25 -3.30
C LYS A 51 9.42 1.19 -3.99
N VAL A 52 8.63 1.61 -4.96
CA VAL A 52 7.79 0.73 -5.76
C VAL A 52 8.67 -0.15 -6.64
N ALA A 53 8.48 -1.46 -6.60
CA ALA A 53 9.10 -2.42 -7.49
C ALA A 53 8.16 -2.80 -8.63
N ARG A 54 6.85 -2.88 -8.37
CA ARG A 54 5.83 -3.25 -9.35
C ARG A 54 4.49 -2.60 -8.99
N CYS A 55 3.73 -2.25 -10.03
CA CYS A 55 2.35 -1.78 -9.93
C CYS A 55 1.51 -2.50 -10.97
N ARG A 56 0.36 -3.06 -10.56
CA ARG A 56 -0.59 -3.75 -11.44
C ARG A 56 -2.00 -3.29 -11.13
N LEU A 57 -2.84 -3.09 -12.14
CA LEU A 57 -4.27 -2.87 -11.92
C LEU A 57 -4.93 -4.20 -11.51
N ARG A 58 -5.76 -4.16 -10.46
CA ARG A 58 -6.61 -5.27 -10.02
C ARG A 58 -8.01 -5.05 -10.57
N GLY A 59 -8.57 -6.10 -11.17
CA GLY A 59 -9.90 -6.09 -11.77
C GLY A 59 -9.88 -6.63 -13.20
N PRO A 60 -11.06 -6.82 -13.80
CA PRO A 60 -11.15 -7.22 -15.21
C PRO A 60 -10.52 -6.13 -16.08
N GLN A 61 -9.69 -6.54 -17.04
CA GLN A 61 -9.25 -5.68 -18.13
C GLN A 61 -10.11 -6.04 -19.35
N GLY A 62 -11.04 -5.17 -19.74
CA GLY A 62 -12.02 -5.50 -20.76
C GLY A 62 -13.12 -4.45 -20.90
N PRO A 63 -14.22 -4.74 -21.62
CA PRO A 63 -15.33 -3.80 -21.79
C PRO A 63 -16.01 -3.38 -20.47
N ASP A 64 -15.80 -4.14 -19.39
CA ASP A 64 -16.22 -3.82 -18.02
C ASP A 64 -15.10 -3.16 -17.19
N ASP A 65 -14.24 -2.37 -17.83
CA ASP A 65 -13.10 -1.72 -17.17
C ASP A 65 -13.61 -0.82 -16.02
N PRO A 66 -13.08 -0.97 -14.79
CA PRO A 66 -13.54 -0.18 -13.67
C PRO A 66 -13.32 1.31 -13.94
N THR A 67 -14.30 2.13 -13.52
CA THR A 67 -14.17 3.58 -13.65
C THR A 67 -12.92 4.05 -12.90
N PRO A 68 -12.30 5.19 -13.27
CA PRO A 68 -11.09 5.65 -12.61
C PRO A 68 -11.18 5.73 -11.08
N ALA A 69 -12.37 5.95 -10.53
CA ALA A 69 -12.64 6.00 -9.10
C ALA A 69 -12.67 4.61 -8.42
N GLU A 70 -12.91 3.55 -9.18
CA GLU A 70 -13.04 2.16 -8.69
C GLU A 70 -11.76 1.35 -8.91
N ARG A 71 -10.78 1.90 -9.62
CA ARG A 71 -9.51 1.22 -9.92
C ARG A 71 -8.69 1.01 -8.66
N ILE A 72 -8.38 -0.25 -8.41
CA ILE A 72 -7.47 -0.66 -7.34
C ILE A 72 -6.16 -1.16 -7.95
N TYR A 73 -5.04 -0.65 -7.48
CA TYR A 73 -3.70 -1.03 -7.92
C TYR A 73 -3.01 -1.87 -6.86
N GLU A 74 -2.49 -3.02 -7.24
CA GLU A 74 -1.58 -3.80 -6.42
C GLU A 74 -0.16 -3.24 -6.58
N LEU A 75 0.37 -2.69 -5.49
CA LEU A 75 1.73 -2.17 -5.39
C LEU A 75 2.58 -3.16 -4.61
N GLU A 76 3.69 -3.58 -5.21
CA GLU A 76 4.76 -4.30 -4.50
C GLU A 76 5.98 -3.40 -4.43
N GLY A 77 6.64 -3.37 -3.27
CA GLY A 77 7.83 -2.56 -3.10
C GLY A 77 8.61 -2.91 -1.86
N ARG A 78 9.56 -2.02 -1.53
CA ARG A 78 10.33 -2.10 -0.30
C ARG A 78 10.24 -0.80 0.49
N LEU A 79 10.11 -0.91 1.80
CA LEU A 79 10.19 0.21 2.71
C LEU A 79 11.55 0.90 2.59
N ILE A 80 11.54 2.22 2.74
CA ILE A 80 12.73 3.06 2.75
C ILE A 80 12.82 3.67 4.14
N ASP A 81 13.98 3.56 4.77
CA ASP A 81 14.27 4.14 6.08
C ASP A 81 13.27 3.75 7.18
N ALA A 82 12.62 2.58 7.06
CA ALA A 82 11.72 2.09 8.09
C ALA A 82 12.51 1.64 9.31
N THR A 83 12.16 2.16 10.48
CA THR A 83 12.71 1.69 11.75
C THR A 83 12.07 0.35 12.14
N ARG A 84 12.62 -0.29 13.18
CA ARG A 84 12.06 -1.55 13.69
C ARG A 84 10.65 -1.35 14.23
N GLU A 85 10.40 -0.21 14.85
CA GLU A 85 9.11 0.19 15.42
C GLU A 85 8.07 0.35 14.31
N VAL A 86 8.43 1.01 13.21
CA VAL A 86 7.57 1.17 12.03
C VAL A 86 7.22 -0.20 11.43
N ARG A 87 8.20 -1.09 11.24
CA ARG A 87 7.93 -2.46 10.75
C ARG A 87 7.00 -3.24 11.68
N ALA A 88 7.21 -3.15 12.98
CA ALA A 88 6.35 -3.83 13.96
C ALA A 88 4.92 -3.28 13.96
N GLU A 89 4.75 -1.98 13.75
CA GLU A 89 3.45 -1.35 13.60
C GLU A 89 2.72 -1.83 12.35
N LEU A 90 3.42 -1.84 11.21
CA LEU A 90 2.89 -2.36 9.95
C LEU A 90 2.49 -3.83 10.05
N ALA A 91 3.30 -4.67 10.71
CA ALA A 91 2.99 -6.08 10.92
C ALA A 91 1.68 -6.29 11.70
N ARG A 92 1.44 -5.49 12.75
CA ARG A 92 0.19 -5.53 13.52
C ARG A 92 -1.04 -5.25 12.66
N LEU A 93 -0.94 -4.36 11.67
CA LEU A 93 -2.06 -4.05 10.77
C LEU A 93 -2.46 -5.25 9.92
N VAL A 94 -1.50 -6.04 9.45
CA VAL A 94 -1.76 -7.24 8.62
C VAL A 94 -2.29 -8.40 9.47
N ASP A 95 -1.86 -8.52 10.72
CA ASP A 95 -2.30 -9.61 11.61
C ASP A 95 -3.71 -9.40 12.18
N VAL A 96 -4.14 -8.14 12.38
CA VAL A 96 -5.52 -7.83 12.80
C VAL A 96 -6.55 -8.25 11.74
N GLU A 97 -6.18 -8.23 10.45
CA GLU A 97 -7.10 -8.58 9.35
C GLU A 97 -7.08 -10.08 8.95
N ARG A 98 -6.27 -10.92 9.62
CA ARG A 98 -6.33 -12.38 9.50
C ARG A 98 -7.02 -12.98 10.73
N PRO A 99 -8.37 -13.07 10.74
CA PRO A 99 -9.04 -13.84 11.77
C PRO A 99 -8.69 -15.32 11.59
N SER A 100 -8.15 -15.91 12.67
CA SER A 100 -7.89 -17.35 12.85
C SER A 100 -9.12 -18.21 12.65
#